data_AF-A0A931RPT6-F1
#
_entry.id   AF-A0A931RPT6-F1
#
_cell.length_a   1.000
_cell.length_b   1.000
_cell.length_c   1.000
_cell.angle_alpha   90.00
_cell.angle_beta   90.00
_cell.angle_gamma   90.00
#
_symmetry.space_group_name_H-M   'P 1'
#
loop_
_entity.id
_entity.type
_entity.pdbx_description
1 polymer ?
#
loop_
_entity_poly.entity_id
_entity_poly.type
_entity_poly.pdbx_seq_one_letter_code
_entity_poly.pdbx_strand_id
1 'polypeptide(L)'
;MKQKGFTIVELIITIFILSFSIFGVYNAFLTVIILTHEAADRFTAAYLAEEGMEIIRNMRDNNWISLVNWRQGLGNCQDGCEADYTTGTGIPGEKVLTPWTGGSSGGNYLKINSSGFYNYASGDDSKFKRKITITILDVNIIKVSALVSWKEKANILNPAGTPGTIEVEETLYNWY
;
A
#
# COMPACT_ATOMS: atom_id res chain seq x y z
N MET A 1 26.28 -59.12 18.99
CA MET A 1 26.77 -58.00 18.15
C MET A 1 27.28 -56.90 19.07
N LYS A 2 28.57 -56.55 19.02
CA LYS A 2 29.13 -55.45 19.83
C LYS A 2 28.67 -54.12 19.23
N GLN A 3 27.87 -53.35 19.95
CA GLN A 3 27.63 -51.95 19.58
C GLN A 3 28.92 -51.17 19.82
N LYS A 4 29.49 -50.58 18.76
CA LYS A 4 30.64 -49.69 18.89
C LYS A 4 30.14 -48.39 19.51
N GLY A 5 30.69 -48.02 20.66
CA GLY A 5 30.40 -46.74 21.32
C GLY A 5 30.95 -45.57 20.51
N PHE A 6 30.37 -44.39 20.74
CA PHE A 6 30.78 -43.13 20.10
C PHE A 6 32.10 -42.61 20.70
N THR A 7 32.99 -42.07 19.88
CA THR A 7 34.25 -41.48 20.39
C THR A 7 34.04 -40.01 20.80
N ILE A 8 34.83 -39.51 21.75
CA ILE A 8 34.78 -38.11 22.18
C ILE A 8 35.06 -37.15 21.00
N VAL A 9 35.99 -37.51 20.11
CA VAL A 9 36.34 -36.71 18.93
C VAL A 9 35.15 -36.60 17.96
N GLU A 10 34.43 -37.69 17.74
CA GLU A 10 33.23 -37.72 16.91
C GLU A 10 32.11 -36.83 17.48
N LEU A 11 31.99 -36.76 18.81
CA LEU A 11 31.04 -35.89 19.50
C LEU A 11 31.38 -34.42 19.32
N ILE A 12 32.66 -34.06 19.40
CA ILE A 12 33.12 -32.69 19.16
C ILE A 12 32.81 -32.26 17.71
N ILE A 13 33.11 -33.12 16.73
CA ILE A 13 32.83 -32.85 15.31
C ILE A 13 31.31 -32.71 15.09
N THR A 14 30.51 -33.58 15.71
CA THR A 14 29.05 -33.55 15.57
C THR A 14 28.45 -32.26 16.12
N ILE A 15 28.85 -31.84 17.32
CA ILE A 15 28.38 -30.58 17.93
C ILE A 15 28.82 -29.38 17.08
N PHE A 16 30.02 -29.40 16.52
CA PHE A 16 30.51 -28.36 15.62
C PHE A 16 29.60 -28.23 14.39
N ILE A 17 29.36 -29.33 13.67
CA ILE A 17 28.49 -29.33 12.48
C ILE A 17 27.07 -28.89 12.83
N LEU A 18 26.51 -29.38 13.94
CA LEU A 18 25.18 -28.99 14.42
C LEU A 18 25.11 -27.49 14.71
N SER A 19 26.13 -26.93 15.36
CA SER A 19 26.17 -25.51 15.70
C SER A 19 26.13 -24.64 14.45
N PHE A 20 26.99 -24.92 13.45
CA PHE A 20 26.99 -24.19 12.18
C PHE A 20 25.67 -24.32 11.43
N SER A 21 25.07 -25.51 11.46
CA SER A 21 23.77 -25.76 10.82
C SER A 21 22.67 -24.90 11.44
N ILE A 22 22.62 -24.81 12.78
CA ILE A 22 21.66 -23.98 13.51
C ILE A 22 21.87 -22.50 13.16
N PHE A 23 23.11 -22.02 13.11
CA PHE A 23 23.39 -20.64 12.71
C PHE A 23 22.92 -20.33 11.29
N GLY A 24 23.13 -21.25 10.33
CA GLY A 24 22.65 -21.08 8.96
C GLY A 24 21.12 -20.95 8.90
N VAL A 25 20.41 -21.86 9.57
CA VAL A 25 18.94 -21.86 9.61
C VAL A 25 18.40 -20.62 10.33
N TYR A 26 19.03 -20.19 11.42
CA TYR A 26 18.62 -19.01 12.17
C TYR A 26 18.63 -17.74 11.32
N ASN A 27 19.68 -17.53 10.52
CA ASN A 27 19.76 -16.38 9.62
C ASN A 27 18.68 -16.42 8.54
N ALA A 28 18.36 -17.60 8.01
CA ALA A 28 17.26 -17.74 7.05
C ALA A 28 15.90 -17.33 7.66
N PHE A 29 15.64 -17.71 8.92
CA PHE A 29 14.42 -17.31 9.62
C PHE A 29 14.29 -15.80 9.81
N LEU A 30 15.39 -15.09 10.11
CA LEU A 30 15.36 -13.63 10.22
C LEU A 30 14.94 -12.96 8.90
N THR A 31 15.46 -13.44 7.78
CA THR A 31 15.07 -12.96 6.45
C THR A 31 13.59 -13.21 6.15
N VAL A 32 13.07 -14.38 6.51
CA VAL A 32 11.65 -14.72 6.30
C VAL A 32 10.74 -13.77 7.07
N ILE A 33 11.06 -13.43 8.32
CA ILE A 33 10.26 -12.49 9.12
C ILE A 33 10.17 -11.12 8.42
N ILE A 34 11.29 -10.60 7.92
CA ILE A 34 11.32 -9.30 7.21
C ILE A 34 10.43 -9.37 5.97
N LEU A 35 10.59 -10.42 5.15
CA LEU A 35 9.78 -10.62 3.95
C LEU A 35 8.28 -10.75 4.26
N THR A 36 7.91 -11.41 5.35
CA THR A 36 6.49 -11.54 5.74
C THR A 36 5.86 -10.20 6.13
N HIS A 37 6.60 -9.35 6.87
CA HIS A 37 6.14 -8.00 7.18
C HIS A 37 6.04 -7.13 5.93
N GLU A 38 7.03 -7.20 5.05
CA GLU A 38 7.01 -6.47 3.78
C GLU A 38 5.84 -6.92 2.89
N ALA A 39 5.58 -8.22 2.80
CA ALA A 39 4.45 -8.75 2.05
C ALA A 39 3.11 -8.25 2.61
N ALA A 40 2.93 -8.25 3.93
CA ALA A 40 1.72 -7.72 4.57
C ALA A 40 1.49 -6.24 4.24
N ASP A 41 2.56 -5.45 4.23
CA ASP A 41 2.50 -4.02 3.88
C ASP A 41 2.16 -3.81 2.41
N ARG A 42 2.77 -4.60 1.52
CA ARG A 42 2.47 -4.58 0.07
C ARG A 42 1.00 -4.94 -0.19
N PHE A 43 0.47 -5.97 0.47
CA PHE A 43 -0.94 -6.33 0.32
C PHE A 43 -1.87 -5.19 0.80
N THR A 44 -1.57 -4.61 1.96
CA THR A 44 -2.36 -3.48 2.48
C THR A 44 -2.31 -2.30 1.51
N ALA A 45 -1.13 -1.96 1.00
CA ALA A 45 -0.96 -0.90 0.03
C ALA A 45 -1.70 -1.17 -1.29
N ALA A 46 -1.71 -2.42 -1.77
CA ALA A 46 -2.45 -2.84 -2.96
C ALA A 46 -3.94 -2.61 -2.80
N TYR A 47 -4.53 -3.09 -1.68
CA TYR A 47 -5.94 -2.88 -1.39
C TYR A 47 -6.30 -1.39 -1.24
N LEU A 48 -5.42 -0.58 -0.65
CA LEU A 48 -5.63 0.87 -0.55
C LEU A 48 -5.56 1.57 -1.93
N ALA A 49 -4.71 1.08 -2.83
CA ALA A 49 -4.64 1.58 -4.19
C ALA A 49 -5.90 1.22 -4.97
N GLU A 50 -6.34 -0.03 -4.88
CA GLU A 50 -7.62 -0.49 -5.46
C GLU A 50 -8.82 0.29 -4.91
N GLU A 51 -8.89 0.51 -3.59
CA GLU A 51 -9.93 1.35 -2.98
C GLU A 51 -9.92 2.77 -3.57
N GLY A 52 -8.73 3.33 -3.78
CA GLY A 52 -8.58 4.63 -4.46
C GLY A 52 -9.19 4.62 -5.86
N MET A 53 -8.96 3.56 -6.63
CA MET A 53 -9.55 3.38 -7.96
C MET A 53 -11.07 3.23 -7.90
N GLU A 54 -11.60 2.46 -6.95
CA GLU A 54 -13.03 2.27 -6.77
C GLU A 54 -13.75 3.59 -6.43
N ILE A 55 -13.13 4.46 -5.62
CA ILE A 55 -13.68 5.80 -5.33
C ILE A 55 -13.84 6.59 -6.64
N ILE A 56 -12.83 6.58 -7.51
CA ILE A 56 -12.90 7.31 -8.79
C ILE A 56 -13.94 6.71 -9.73
N ARG A 57 -14.05 5.37 -9.80
CA ARG A 57 -15.11 4.71 -10.57
C ARG A 57 -16.49 5.04 -10.02
N ASN A 58 -16.67 5.02 -8.70
CA ASN A 58 -17.92 5.37 -8.06
C ASN A 58 -18.35 6.81 -8.36
N MET A 59 -17.42 7.78 -8.30
CA MET A 59 -17.70 9.17 -8.68
C MET A 59 -18.17 9.27 -10.13
N ARG A 60 -17.50 8.61 -11.07
CA ARG A 60 -17.91 8.58 -12.48
C ARG A 60 -19.30 7.98 -12.65
N ASP A 61 -19.53 6.82 -12.06
CA ASP A 61 -20.78 6.07 -12.25
C ASP A 61 -21.96 6.84 -11.63
N ASN A 62 -21.76 7.47 -10.47
CA ASN A 62 -22.74 8.37 -9.88
C ASN A 62 -23.04 9.59 -10.76
N ASN A 63 -22.03 10.15 -11.44
CA ASN A 63 -22.24 11.24 -12.39
C ASN A 63 -23.13 10.81 -13.57
N TRP A 64 -22.93 9.59 -14.10
CA TRP A 64 -23.81 9.03 -15.14
C TRP A 64 -25.24 8.83 -14.65
N ILE A 65 -25.42 8.23 -13.47
CA ILE A 65 -26.74 7.99 -12.88
C ILE A 65 -27.47 9.33 -12.63
N SER A 66 -26.72 10.36 -12.25
CA SER A 66 -27.25 11.70 -11.98
C SER A 66 -27.46 12.55 -13.25
N LEU A 67 -27.17 12.00 -14.44
CA LEU A 67 -27.28 12.68 -15.74
C LEU A 67 -26.50 14.01 -15.81
N VAL A 68 -25.38 14.09 -15.09
CA VAL A 68 -24.45 15.22 -15.14
C VAL A 68 -23.20 14.86 -15.97
N ASN A 69 -22.28 15.81 -16.13
CA ASN A 69 -21.02 15.51 -16.81
C ASN A 69 -20.28 14.37 -16.10
N TRP A 70 -19.92 13.30 -16.82
CA TRP A 70 -19.29 12.11 -16.24
C TRP A 70 -17.96 12.39 -15.51
N ARG A 71 -17.25 13.47 -15.87
CA ARG A 71 -16.00 13.93 -15.25
C ARG A 71 -16.22 14.99 -14.16
N GLN A 72 -17.46 15.29 -13.78
CA GLN A 72 -17.73 16.25 -12.72
C GLN A 72 -17.01 15.83 -11.43
N GLY A 73 -16.17 16.72 -10.90
CA GLY A 73 -15.34 16.44 -9.73
C GLY A 73 -14.05 15.66 -9.98
N LEU A 74 -13.76 15.21 -11.22
CA LEU A 74 -12.57 14.42 -11.57
C LEU A 74 -11.46 15.22 -12.29
N GLY A 75 -11.70 16.49 -12.60
CA GLY A 75 -10.81 17.28 -13.47
C GLY A 75 -9.54 17.86 -12.81
N ASN A 76 -9.46 17.92 -11.48
CA ASN A 76 -8.47 18.75 -10.77
C ASN A 76 -7.41 17.95 -10.00
N CYS A 77 -7.04 16.77 -10.49
CA CYS A 77 -6.12 15.86 -9.79
C CYS A 77 -4.87 15.51 -10.60
N GLN A 78 -4.43 16.38 -11.52
CA GLN A 78 -3.20 16.16 -12.29
C GLN A 78 -1.94 16.23 -11.41
N ASP A 79 -1.92 17.12 -10.41
CA ASP A 79 -0.81 17.23 -9.45
C ASP A 79 -0.92 16.23 -8.29
N GLY A 80 -2.05 15.54 -8.21
CA GLY A 80 -2.39 14.57 -7.17
C GLY A 80 -3.51 15.04 -6.25
N CYS A 81 -4.35 14.08 -5.87
CA CYS A 81 -5.40 14.24 -4.89
C CYS A 81 -5.35 13.13 -3.84
N GLU A 82 -6.02 13.40 -2.74
CA GLU A 82 -6.33 12.49 -1.66
C GLU A 82 -7.84 12.27 -1.67
N ALA A 83 -8.26 11.05 -1.38
CA ALA A 83 -9.66 10.67 -1.26
C ALA A 83 -9.72 9.48 -0.32
N ASP A 84 -10.84 9.29 0.37
CA ASP A 84 -11.11 8.07 1.13
C ASP A 84 -12.57 7.68 1.04
N TYR A 85 -12.88 6.42 1.37
CA TYR A 85 -14.23 5.90 1.22
C TYR A 85 -15.25 6.52 2.20
N THR A 86 -14.79 7.16 3.28
CA THR A 86 -15.65 7.76 4.31
C THR A 86 -16.02 9.20 4.03
N THR A 87 -15.26 9.90 3.18
CA THR A 87 -15.48 11.31 2.84
C THR A 87 -16.03 11.46 1.43
N GLY A 88 -17.21 12.08 1.30
CA GLY A 88 -17.74 12.58 0.03
C GLY A 88 -18.59 11.65 -0.85
N THR A 89 -18.38 10.33 -0.93
CA THR A 89 -19.24 9.48 -1.81
C THR A 89 -20.63 9.20 -1.23
N GLY A 90 -20.78 9.28 0.11
CA GLY A 90 -22.03 9.04 0.83
C GLY A 90 -22.71 10.30 1.40
N ILE A 91 -22.10 11.48 1.29
CA ILE A 91 -22.58 12.72 1.93
C ILE A 91 -22.78 13.80 0.85
N PRO A 92 -24.03 14.21 0.56
CA PRO A 92 -24.31 15.27 -0.39
C PRO A 92 -23.62 16.58 0.00
N GLY A 93 -22.80 17.13 -0.90
CA GLY A 93 -22.17 18.45 -0.77
C GLY A 93 -20.72 18.45 -0.27
N GLU A 94 -20.15 17.30 0.07
CA GLU A 94 -18.73 17.20 0.43
C GLU A 94 -17.82 17.00 -0.79
N LYS A 95 -16.61 17.55 -0.71
CA LYS A 95 -15.57 17.33 -1.74
C LYS A 95 -14.92 15.96 -1.50
N VAL A 96 -15.17 15.02 -2.42
CA VAL A 96 -14.57 13.68 -2.40
C VAL A 96 -13.05 13.71 -2.61
N LEU A 97 -12.58 14.58 -3.51
CA LEU A 97 -11.16 14.72 -3.83
C LEU A 97 -10.61 16.00 -3.20
N THR A 98 -9.60 15.85 -2.34
CA THR A 98 -8.85 16.95 -1.76
C THR A 98 -7.45 17.04 -2.40
N PRO A 99 -6.86 18.23 -2.57
CA PRO A 99 -5.53 18.35 -3.15
C PRO A 99 -4.45 17.64 -2.32
N TRP A 100 -3.46 17.04 -2.99
CA TRP A 100 -2.28 16.44 -2.36
C TRP A 100 -1.34 17.52 -1.79
N THR A 101 -1.69 18.08 -0.64
CA THR A 101 -0.98 19.25 -0.05
C THR A 101 -0.34 18.99 1.30
N GLY A 102 -0.37 17.76 1.82
CA GLY A 102 0.13 17.44 3.17
C GLY A 102 1.66 17.48 3.34
N GLY A 103 2.17 18.33 4.25
CA GLY A 103 3.56 18.29 4.74
C GLY A 103 4.66 18.76 3.78
N SER A 104 5.89 18.89 4.29
CA SER A 104 7.08 19.40 3.57
C SER A 104 7.60 18.48 2.44
N SER A 105 6.94 17.35 2.21
CA SER A 105 7.27 16.35 1.16
C SER A 105 6.05 15.90 0.36
N GLY A 106 4.90 16.56 0.53
CA GLY A 106 3.63 16.21 -0.12
C GLY A 106 2.86 15.06 0.55
N GLY A 107 1.53 15.17 0.50
CA GLY A 107 0.56 14.16 0.95
C GLY A 107 0.36 14.00 2.46
N ASN A 108 -0.88 13.79 2.90
CA ASN A 108 -1.23 13.38 4.25
C ASN A 108 -1.13 11.86 4.43
N TYR A 109 -0.85 11.42 5.66
CA TYR A 109 -0.98 9.99 6.01
C TYR A 109 -2.45 9.61 6.10
N LEU A 110 -2.78 8.43 5.58
CA LEU A 110 -4.07 7.81 5.86
C LEU A 110 -4.13 7.49 7.35
N LYS A 111 -5.23 7.84 8.01
CA LYS A 111 -5.50 7.52 9.40
C LYS A 111 -6.28 6.22 9.51
N ILE A 112 -6.02 5.45 10.55
CA ILE A 112 -6.82 4.26 10.88
C ILE A 112 -7.69 4.55 12.09
N ASN A 113 -9.00 4.37 11.93
CA ASN A 113 -9.94 4.55 13.04
C ASN A 113 -10.04 3.27 13.90
N SER A 114 -10.74 3.34 15.03
CA SER A 114 -10.95 2.21 15.95
C SER A 114 -11.69 1.03 15.31
N SER A 115 -12.40 1.26 14.21
CA SER A 115 -13.10 0.22 13.43
C SER A 115 -12.21 -0.43 12.36
N GLY A 116 -10.95 0.01 12.22
CA GLY A 116 -10.00 -0.53 11.26
C GLY A 116 -10.09 0.04 9.84
N PHE A 117 -10.86 1.10 9.61
CA PHE A 117 -10.98 1.73 8.29
C PHE A 117 -9.98 2.87 8.10
N TYR A 118 -9.42 2.94 6.89
CA TYR A 118 -8.52 4.01 6.47
C TYR A 118 -9.31 5.24 6.01
N ASN A 119 -8.92 6.42 6.48
CA ASN A 119 -9.60 7.68 6.19
C ASN A 119 -8.68 8.89 6.42
N TYR A 120 -9.12 10.10 6.06
CA TYR A 120 -8.39 11.34 6.35
C TYR A 120 -8.97 12.18 7.49
N ALA A 121 -10.12 11.79 8.06
CA ALA A 121 -10.85 12.59 9.04
C ALA A 121 -10.44 12.34 10.51
N SER A 122 -10.26 11.07 10.90
CA SER A 122 -10.15 10.66 12.31
C SER A 122 -9.28 9.40 12.49
N GLY A 123 -8.73 9.26 13.70
CA GLY A 123 -7.86 8.15 14.07
C GLY A 123 -6.38 8.48 14.03
N ASP A 124 -5.56 7.45 14.22
CA ASP A 124 -4.11 7.56 14.30
C ASP A 124 -3.49 7.49 12.91
N ASP A 125 -2.44 8.28 12.67
CA ASP A 125 -1.71 8.27 11.41
C ASP A 125 -1.12 6.88 11.16
N SER A 126 -1.47 6.30 10.02
CA SER A 126 -0.82 5.09 9.52
C SER A 126 0.51 5.44 8.84
N LYS A 127 1.23 4.42 8.41
CA LYS A 127 2.46 4.59 7.60
C LYS A 127 2.18 4.84 6.11
N PHE A 128 0.94 4.70 5.66
CA PHE A 128 0.56 4.76 4.25
C PHE A 128 0.13 6.16 3.83
N LYS A 129 0.52 6.56 2.63
CA LYS A 129 -0.03 7.73 1.92
C LYS A 129 -0.53 7.30 0.56
N ARG A 130 -1.69 7.81 0.13
CA ARG A 130 -2.30 7.53 -1.17
C ARG A 130 -2.41 8.78 -2.02
N LYS A 131 -1.74 8.78 -3.17
CA LYS A 131 -1.83 9.84 -4.19
C LYS A 131 -2.64 9.32 -5.37
N ILE A 132 -3.74 9.99 -5.67
CA ILE A 132 -4.54 9.73 -6.86
C ILE A 132 -4.23 10.78 -7.91
N THR A 133 -3.75 10.36 -9.07
CA THR A 133 -3.46 11.22 -10.21
C THR A 133 -4.47 10.95 -11.31
N ILE A 134 -5.15 11.98 -11.79
CA ILE A 134 -6.10 11.87 -12.90
C ILE A 134 -5.59 12.71 -14.06
N THR A 135 -5.32 12.05 -15.19
CA THR A 135 -4.85 12.66 -16.42
C THR A 135 -5.92 12.53 -17.48
N ILE A 136 -6.36 13.65 -18.05
CA ILE A 136 -7.31 13.67 -19.15
C ILE A 136 -6.54 13.37 -20.43
N LEU A 137 -6.85 12.24 -21.07
CA LEU A 137 -6.25 11.86 -22.36
C LEU A 137 -7.08 12.38 -23.53
N ASP A 138 -8.40 12.39 -23.38
CA ASP A 138 -9.36 12.87 -24.37
C ASP A 138 -10.69 13.29 -23.70
N VAL A 139 -11.63 13.81 -24.48
CA VAL A 139 -13.00 14.15 -24.07
C VAL A 139 -13.74 12.95 -23.47
N ASN A 140 -13.44 11.74 -23.94
CA ASN A 140 -14.08 10.50 -23.51
C ASN A 140 -13.14 9.55 -22.76
N ILE A 141 -11.92 9.97 -22.42
CA ILE A 141 -10.91 9.08 -21.85
C ILE A 141 -10.11 9.81 -20.77
N ILE A 142 -10.07 9.22 -19.58
CA ILE A 142 -9.17 9.63 -18.50
C ILE A 142 -8.31 8.45 -18.07
N LYS A 143 -7.03 8.71 -17.80
CA LYS A 143 -6.14 7.77 -17.12
C LYS A 143 -6.13 8.13 -15.64
N VAL A 144 -6.34 7.15 -14.79
CA VAL A 144 -6.31 7.29 -13.33
C VAL A 144 -5.19 6.40 -12.81
N SER A 145 -4.34 6.97 -11.97
CA SER A 145 -3.29 6.25 -11.24
C SER A 145 -3.49 6.46 -9.75
N ALA A 146 -3.52 5.39 -8.98
CA ALA A 146 -3.51 5.39 -7.53
C ALA A 146 -2.16 4.84 -7.04
N LEU A 147 -1.30 5.74 -6.56
CA LEU A 147 -0.01 5.41 -5.98
C LEU A 147 -0.11 5.39 -4.46
N VAL A 148 0.15 4.25 -3.84
CA VAL A 148 0.29 4.14 -2.38
C VAL A 148 1.76 3.97 -2.03
N SER A 149 2.22 4.79 -1.09
CA SER A 149 3.58 4.74 -0.56
C SER A 149 3.53 4.49 0.95
N TRP A 150 4.50 3.75 1.47
CA TRP A 150 4.66 3.56 2.91
C TRP A 150 6.10 3.67 3.36
N LYS A 151 6.26 4.17 4.58
CA LYS A 151 7.56 4.21 5.23
C LYS A 151 8.01 2.81 5.60
N GLU A 152 9.15 2.40 5.07
CA GLU A 152 9.85 1.20 5.50
C GLU A 152 11.03 1.57 6.40
N LYS A 153 11.27 0.79 7.45
CA LYS A 153 12.47 0.96 8.28
C LYS A 153 13.65 0.27 7.60
N ALA A 154 14.82 0.90 7.69
CA ALA A 154 16.05 0.30 7.21
C ALA A 154 16.25 -1.10 7.84
N ASN A 155 16.54 -2.09 7.00
CA ASN A 155 16.73 -3.48 7.39
C ASN A 155 17.81 -4.13 6.51
N ILE A 156 18.11 -5.41 6.74
CA ILE A 156 19.18 -6.11 6.01
C ILE A 156 18.89 -6.29 4.50
N LEU A 157 17.63 -6.21 4.07
CA LEU A 157 17.20 -6.29 2.66
C LEU A 157 17.02 -4.90 2.04
N ASN A 158 16.62 -3.90 2.83
CA ASN A 158 16.49 -2.49 2.44
C ASN A 158 17.34 -1.59 3.36
N PRO A 159 18.67 -1.49 3.15
CA PRO A 159 19.57 -0.74 4.05
C PRO A 159 19.36 0.77 4.02
N ALA A 160 18.86 1.29 2.90
CA ALA A 160 18.60 2.72 2.71
C ALA A 160 17.27 3.17 3.33
N GLY A 161 16.40 2.23 3.72
CA GLY A 161 15.05 2.54 4.20
C GLY A 161 14.22 3.27 3.15
N THR A 162 14.40 2.92 1.87
CA THR A 162 13.60 3.53 0.79
C THR A 162 12.13 3.18 1.01
N PRO A 163 11.19 4.13 0.88
CA PRO A 163 9.77 3.85 0.99
C PRO A 163 9.34 2.79 -0.02
N GLY A 164 8.49 1.87 0.41
CA GLY A 164 7.81 0.96 -0.50
C GLY A 164 6.71 1.71 -1.25
N THR A 165 6.49 1.34 -2.51
CA THR A 165 5.43 1.92 -3.34
C THR A 165 4.71 0.84 -4.13
N ILE A 166 3.41 1.04 -4.33
CA ILE A 166 2.61 0.28 -5.28
C ILE A 166 1.70 1.23 -6.04
N GLU A 167 1.54 0.98 -7.33
CA GLU A 167 0.74 1.81 -8.22
C GLU A 167 -0.24 0.92 -8.96
N VAL A 168 -1.51 1.33 -8.95
CA VAL A 168 -2.57 0.75 -9.77
C VAL A 168 -2.99 1.80 -10.76
N GLU A 169 -3.01 1.44 -12.05
CA GLU A 169 -3.42 2.33 -13.13
C GLU A 169 -4.60 1.74 -13.89
N GLU A 170 -5.58 2.58 -14.20
CA GLU A 170 -6.66 2.22 -15.11
C GLU A 170 -6.99 3.37 -16.05
N THR A 171 -7.60 3.01 -17.18
CA THR A 171 -8.18 3.98 -18.10
C THR A 171 -9.69 3.89 -18.00
N LEU A 172 -10.33 5.01 -17.65
CA LEU A 172 -11.78 5.12 -17.59
C LEU A 172 -12.29 5.82 -18.85
N TYR A 173 -13.35 5.25 -19.41
CA TYR A 173 -13.97 5.71 -20.65
C TYR A 173 -15.34 6.31 -20.39
N ASN A 174 -15.73 7.26 -21.24
CA ASN A 174 -17.11 7.63 -21.45
C ASN A 174 -17.72 6.71 -22.52
N TRP A 175 -18.48 5.70 -22.10
CA TRP A 175 -19.10 4.72 -23.00
C TRP A 175 -20.60 4.96 -23.20
N TYR A 176 -21.14 6.03 -22.63
CA TYR A 176 -22.55 6.45 -22.75
C TYR A 176 -22.72 7.69 -23.61
#